data_AF-A0AAW1K902-F1
#
_entry.id   AF-A0AAW1K902-F1
#
_cell.length_a   1.000
_cell.length_b   1.000
_cell.length_c   1.000
_cell.angle_alpha   90.00
_cell.angle_beta   90.00
_cell.angle_gamma   90.00
#
_symmetry.space_group_name_H-M   'P 1'
#
loop_
_entity.id
_entity.type
_entity.pdbx_description
1 polymer ?
#
loop_
_entity_poly.entity_id
_entity_poly.type
_entity_poly.pdbx_seq_one_letter_code
_entity_poly.pdbx_strand_id
1 'polypeptide(L)'
;MCSLCADALESQEHLFFECVVSRKYLKILSSKLRIDIPWLQTWNWWHNSRFQNLFVKKLIGACLIAVFYTVWRSRNLCLFEQVLISPDAVMKKTCVDVQTRCRAVVSSPVVLKYEDWLLRLCS
;
A
#
# COMPACT_ATOMS: atom_id res chain seq x y z
N MET A 1 0.45 18.55 15.75
CA MET A 1 0.94 17.17 15.95
C MET A 1 0.39 16.29 14.84
N CYS A 2 1.07 15.23 14.44
CA CYS A 2 0.65 14.31 13.39
C CYS A 2 -0.65 13.61 13.78
N SER A 3 -1.68 13.75 12.96
CA SER A 3 -3.01 13.21 13.26
C SER A 3 -3.04 11.68 13.22
N LEU A 4 -2.04 11.06 12.59
CA LEU A 4 -1.99 9.61 12.41
C LEU A 4 -1.17 8.89 13.51
N CYS A 5 -0.02 9.43 13.92
CA CYS A 5 0.82 8.81 14.95
C CYS A 5 0.92 9.56 16.28
N ALA A 6 0.45 10.81 16.34
CA ALA A 6 0.51 11.66 17.52
C ALA A 6 1.92 11.82 18.14
N ASP A 7 3.00 11.67 17.35
CA ASP A 7 4.37 11.60 17.86
C ASP A 7 5.32 12.67 17.28
N ALA A 8 4.97 13.28 16.14
CA ALA A 8 5.80 14.29 15.48
C ALA A 8 4.96 15.46 14.95
N LEU A 9 5.60 16.51 14.45
CA LEU A 9 4.92 17.55 13.67
C LEU A 9 4.40 16.94 12.37
N GLU A 10 3.18 17.31 11.96
CA GLU A 10 2.66 16.86 10.67
C GLU A 10 3.29 17.66 9.53
N SER A 11 3.95 16.96 8.62
CA SER A 11 4.37 17.46 7.30
C SER A 11 4.08 16.40 6.24
N GLN A 12 4.24 16.73 4.96
CA GLN A 12 4.10 15.73 3.89
C GLN A 12 5.20 14.66 4.00
N GLU A 13 6.42 15.09 4.28
CA GLU A 13 7.58 14.22 4.51
C GLU A 13 7.28 13.28 5.66
N HIS A 14 6.83 13.82 6.80
CA HIS A 14 6.49 12.99 7.93
C HIS A 14 5.35 12.03 7.59
N LEU A 15 4.21 12.51 7.10
CA LEU A 15 3.02 11.71 6.89
C LEU A 15 3.26 10.53 5.94
N PHE A 16 3.96 10.75 4.84
CA PHE A 16 4.18 9.72 3.80
C PHE A 16 5.51 9.00 3.92
N PHE A 17 6.51 9.54 4.63
CA PHE A 17 7.88 9.03 4.62
C PHE A 17 8.53 8.88 6.00
N GLU A 18 7.92 9.33 7.10
CA GLU A 18 8.52 9.17 8.44
C GLU A 18 7.53 8.74 9.52
N CYS A 19 6.24 8.73 9.22
CA CYS A 19 5.20 8.35 10.15
C CYS A 19 5.30 6.85 10.42
N VAL A 20 5.36 6.47 11.70
CA VAL A 20 5.46 5.07 12.12
C VAL A 20 4.28 4.23 11.64
N VAL A 21 3.08 4.81 11.59
CA VAL A 21 1.87 4.14 11.10
C VAL A 21 1.96 3.93 9.59
N SER A 22 2.31 4.97 8.84
CA SER A 22 2.48 4.88 7.38
C SER A 22 3.55 3.85 7.02
N ARG A 23 4.71 3.85 7.72
CA ARG A 23 5.75 2.82 7.55
C ARG A 23 5.22 1.42 7.80
N LYS A 24 4.35 1.25 8.78
CA LYS A 24 3.72 -0.06 9.06
C LYS A 24 2.85 -0.53 7.89
N TYR A 25 2.14 0.36 7.20
CA TYR A 25 1.36 -0.01 6.02
C TYR A 25 2.22 -0.60 4.90
N LEU A 26 3.30 0.07 4.52
CA LEU A 26 4.18 -0.49 3.48
C LEU A 26 4.94 -1.71 3.98
N LYS A 27 5.34 -1.77 5.26
CA LYS A 27 5.97 -2.99 5.80
C LYS A 27 5.05 -4.20 5.67
N ILE A 28 3.76 -4.05 5.95
CA ILE A 28 2.76 -5.10 5.73
C ILE A 28 2.68 -5.46 4.24
N LEU A 29 2.62 -4.46 3.36
CA LEU A 29 2.58 -4.70 1.91
C LEU A 29 3.84 -5.44 1.41
N SER A 30 5.03 -4.99 1.79
CA SER A 30 6.32 -5.60 1.48
C SER A 30 6.38 -7.05 1.94
N SER A 31 5.92 -7.32 3.17
CA SER A 31 5.84 -8.68 3.72
C SER A 31 4.89 -9.57 2.91
N LYS A 32 3.69 -9.08 2.57
CA LYS A 32 2.72 -9.81 1.75
C LYS A 32 3.27 -10.14 0.36
N LEU A 33 3.85 -9.14 -0.32
CA LEU A 33 4.41 -9.31 -1.65
C LEU A 33 5.72 -10.10 -1.68
N ARG A 34 6.37 -10.25 -0.51
CA ARG A 34 7.73 -10.80 -0.34
C ARG A 34 8.74 -10.03 -1.18
N ILE A 35 8.62 -8.70 -1.17
CA ILE A 35 9.53 -7.77 -1.83
C ILE A 35 9.99 -6.75 -0.80
N ASP A 36 11.29 -6.44 -0.82
CA ASP A 36 11.82 -5.32 -0.06
C ASP A 36 11.55 -4.00 -0.81
N ILE A 37 10.54 -3.26 -0.35
CA ILE A 37 10.16 -1.96 -0.92
C ILE A 37 10.83 -0.85 -0.07
N PRO A 38 11.78 -0.08 -0.64
CA PRO A 38 12.47 0.96 0.09
C PRO A 38 11.55 2.17 0.31
N TRP A 39 11.20 2.40 1.56
CA TRP A 39 10.19 3.38 1.96
C TRP A 39 10.43 4.81 1.44
N LEU A 40 11.59 5.40 1.69
CA LEU A 40 11.90 6.80 1.28
C LEU A 40 11.97 7.00 -0.24
N GLN A 41 12.33 5.95 -0.98
CA GLN A 41 12.54 6.02 -2.42
C GLN A 41 11.50 5.19 -3.18
N THR A 42 10.36 4.90 -2.56
CA THR A 42 9.37 3.92 -3.03
C THR A 42 9.00 4.13 -4.50
N TRP A 43 8.73 5.38 -4.90
CA TRP A 43 8.36 5.70 -6.29
C TRP A 43 9.51 5.55 -7.28
N ASN A 44 10.70 6.06 -6.92
CA ASN A 44 11.90 5.92 -7.75
C ASN A 44 12.29 4.45 -7.91
N TRP A 45 12.24 3.69 -6.82
CA TRP A 45 12.46 2.25 -6.82
C TRP A 45 11.46 1.53 -7.74
N TRP A 46 10.15 1.80 -7.60
CA TRP A 46 9.15 1.15 -8.43
C TRP A 46 9.32 1.49 -9.92
N HIS A 47 9.61 2.75 -10.22
CA HIS A 47 9.83 3.22 -11.59
C HIS A 47 11.03 2.50 -12.24
N ASN A 48 12.16 2.44 -11.52
CA ASN A 48 13.43 1.89 -12.01
C ASN A 48 13.53 0.35 -11.89
N SER A 49 12.66 -0.27 -11.09
CA SER A 49 12.63 -1.72 -10.93
C SER A 49 12.30 -2.44 -12.23
N ARG A 50 13.18 -3.36 -12.61
CA ARG A 50 13.01 -4.27 -13.76
C ARG A 50 12.25 -5.51 -13.31
N PHE A 51 10.93 -5.39 -13.19
CA PHE A 51 10.07 -6.56 -13.01
C PHE A 51 10.01 -7.36 -14.31
N GLN A 52 10.07 -8.68 -14.21
CA GLN A 52 10.01 -9.59 -15.37
C GLN A 52 8.70 -9.47 -16.16
N ASN A 53 7.65 -8.88 -15.57
CA ASN A 53 6.35 -8.75 -16.21
C ASN A 53 5.67 -7.40 -15.93
N LEU A 54 5.04 -6.84 -16.97
CA LEU A 54 4.33 -5.57 -16.92
C LEU A 54 3.11 -5.59 -15.99
N PHE A 55 2.36 -6.70 -15.93
CA PHE A 55 1.25 -6.87 -15.00
C PHE A 55 1.75 -6.80 -13.55
N VAL A 56 2.84 -7.50 -13.22
CA VAL A 56 3.44 -7.46 -11.87
C VAL A 56 3.87 -6.03 -11.52
N LYS A 57 4.53 -5.32 -12.46
CA LYS A 57 4.89 -3.91 -12.26
C LYS A 57 3.67 -3.03 -12.00
N LYS A 58 2.59 -3.20 -12.78
CA LYS A 58 1.33 -2.47 -12.62
C LYS A 58 0.61 -2.81 -11.32
N LEU A 59 0.60 -4.08 -10.91
CA LEU A 59 0.01 -4.54 -9.66
C LEU A 59 0.72 -3.91 -8.47
N ILE A 60 2.06 -3.95 -8.44
CA ILE A 60 2.86 -3.31 -7.38
C ILE A 60 2.56 -1.81 -7.35
N GLY A 61 2.53 -1.15 -8.52
CA GLY A 61 2.16 0.26 -8.63
C GLY A 61 0.77 0.55 -8.05
N ALA A 62 -0.23 -0.27 -8.37
CA ALA A 62 -1.57 -0.16 -7.81
C ALA A 62 -1.59 -0.33 -6.29
N CYS A 63 -0.81 -1.28 -5.75
CA CYS A 63 -0.66 -1.45 -4.30
C CYS A 63 -0.03 -0.22 -3.64
N LEU A 64 1.00 0.37 -4.24
CA LEU A 64 1.66 1.57 -3.72
C LEU A 64 0.71 2.78 -3.72
N ILE A 65 -0.01 3.01 -4.82
CA ILE A 65 -1.04 4.05 -4.90
C ILE A 65 -2.09 3.83 -3.80
N ALA A 66 -2.54 2.60 -3.63
CA ALA A 66 -3.53 2.25 -2.61
C ALA A 66 -3.01 2.51 -1.19
N VAL A 67 -1.74 2.23 -0.89
CA VAL A 67 -1.12 2.55 0.41
C VAL A 67 -1.06 4.06 0.65
N PHE A 68 -0.66 4.86 -0.34
CA PHE A 68 -0.63 6.32 -0.21
C PHE A 68 -2.02 6.90 0.02
N TYR A 69 -3.02 6.42 -0.73
CA TYR A 69 -4.41 6.78 -0.50
C TYR A 69 -4.89 6.36 0.90
N THR A 70 -4.47 5.19 1.36
CA THR A 70 -4.79 4.67 2.69
C THR A 70 -4.20 5.54 3.79
N VAL A 71 -2.95 6.02 3.64
CA VAL A 71 -2.34 6.99 4.57
C VAL A 71 -3.20 8.25 4.66
N TRP A 72 -3.53 8.85 3.51
CA TRP A 72 -4.38 10.05 3.45
C TRP A 72 -5.75 9.80 4.09
N ARG A 73 -6.40 8.68 3.78
CA ARG A 73 -7.71 8.31 4.31
C ARG A 73 -7.67 8.11 5.83
N SER A 74 -6.71 7.33 6.33
CA SER A 74 -6.55 7.09 7.77
C SER A 74 -6.26 8.39 8.52
N ARG A 75 -5.41 9.27 7.97
CA ARG A 75 -5.14 10.60 8.55
C ARG A 75 -6.42 11.42 8.66
N ASN A 76 -7.24 11.46 7.62
CA ASN A 76 -8.49 12.22 7.63
C ASN A 76 -9.53 11.65 8.59
N LEU A 77 -9.63 10.32 8.69
CA LEU A 77 -10.48 9.68 9.70
C LEU A 77 -10.06 10.06 11.12
N CYS A 78 -8.76 10.01 11.42
CA CYS A 78 -8.27 10.46 12.72
C CYS A 78 -8.55 11.95 12.96
N LEU A 79 -8.32 12.79 11.95
CA LEU A 79 -8.46 14.25 12.09
C LEU A 79 -9.93 14.67 12.30
N PHE A 80 -10.85 14.18 11.47
CA PHE A 80 -12.23 14.66 11.45
C PHE A 80 -13.19 13.82 12.29
N GLU A 81 -12.93 12.52 12.40
CA GLU A 81 -13.83 11.58 13.07
C GLU A 81 -13.24 11.03 14.37
N GLN A 82 -11.98 11.34 14.69
CA GLN A 82 -11.24 10.79 15.84
C GLN A 82 -11.21 9.25 15.85
N VAL A 83 -11.29 8.65 14.65
CA VAL A 83 -11.29 7.19 14.46
C VAL A 83 -9.90 6.72 14.09
N LEU A 84 -9.28 5.94 14.98
CA LEU A 84 -8.03 5.23 14.70
C LEU A 84 -8.30 3.74 14.49
N ILE A 85 -8.09 3.27 13.26
CA ILE A 85 -8.23 1.85 12.90
C ILE A 85 -6.85 1.19 12.96
N SER A 86 -6.79 -0.03 13.49
CA SER A 86 -5.53 -0.78 13.55
C SER A 86 -4.88 -0.92 12.16
N PRO A 87 -3.54 -0.80 12.06
CA PRO A 87 -2.91 -0.85 10.74
C PRO A 87 -3.11 -2.15 9.98
N ASP A 88 -3.22 -3.25 10.71
CA ASP A 88 -3.47 -4.59 10.17
C ASP A 88 -4.87 -4.70 9.55
N ALA A 89 -5.91 -4.16 10.20
CA ALA A 89 -7.26 -4.15 9.65
C ALA A 89 -7.39 -3.24 8.42
N VAL A 90 -6.75 -2.06 8.47
CA VAL A 90 -6.68 -1.13 7.34
C VAL A 90 -6.02 -1.81 6.13
N MET A 91 -4.83 -2.39 6.31
CA MET A 91 -4.11 -3.03 5.22
C MET A 91 -4.79 -4.28 4.69
N LYS A 92 -5.46 -5.06 5.55
CA LYS A 92 -6.29 -6.19 5.10
C LYS A 92 -7.35 -5.71 4.11
N LYS A 93 -8.06 -4.63 4.44
CA LYS A 93 -9.07 -4.04 3.54
C LYS A 93 -8.43 -3.51 2.25
N THR A 94 -7.36 -2.73 2.35
CA THR A 94 -6.65 -2.17 1.19
C THR A 94 -6.18 -3.27 0.23
N CYS A 95 -5.63 -4.37 0.73
CA CYS A 95 -5.21 -5.51 -0.07
C CYS A 95 -6.39 -6.19 -0.81
N VAL A 96 -7.51 -6.40 -0.13
CA VAL A 96 -8.74 -6.95 -0.74
C VAL A 96 -9.28 -6.02 -1.82
N ASP A 97 -9.29 -4.70 -1.58
CA ASP A 97 -9.76 -3.70 -2.55
C ASP A 97 -8.89 -3.71 -3.81
N VAL A 98 -7.56 -3.77 -3.67
CA VAL A 98 -6.63 -3.87 -4.80
C VAL A 98 -6.86 -5.16 -5.58
N GLN A 99 -6.95 -6.30 -4.89
CA GLN A 99 -7.17 -7.59 -5.53
C GLN A 99 -8.46 -7.61 -6.35
N THR A 100 -9.56 -7.13 -5.75
CA THR A 100 -10.88 -7.07 -6.40
C THR A 100 -10.83 -6.23 -7.67
N ARG A 101 -10.19 -5.05 -7.61
CA ARG A 101 -10.05 -4.16 -8.77
C ARG A 101 -9.15 -4.74 -9.85
N CYS A 102 -8.04 -5.37 -9.49
CA CYS A 102 -7.15 -6.02 -10.46
C CYS A 102 -7.86 -7.16 -11.20
N ARG A 103 -8.68 -7.96 -10.50
CA ARG A 103 -9.49 -9.02 -11.11
C ARG A 103 -10.59 -8.47 -12.03
N ALA A 104 -11.17 -7.32 -11.72
CA ALA A 104 -12.20 -6.70 -12.55
C ALA A 104 -11.66 -6.06 -13.85
N VAL A 105 -10.41 -5.55 -13.84
CA VAL A 105 -9.84 -4.78 -14.95
C VAL A 105 -9.03 -5.63 -15.93
N VAL A 106 -8.47 -6.75 -15.50
CA VAL A 106 -7.58 -7.57 -16.34
C VAL A 106 -8.29 -8.81 -16.84
N SER A 107 -8.17 -9.08 -18.15
CA SER A 107 -8.77 -10.25 -18.80
C SER A 107 -8.32 -11.56 -18.14
N SER A 108 -9.25 -12.51 -18.03
CA SER A 108 -9.08 -13.79 -17.30
C SER A 108 -7.76 -14.53 -17.58
N PRO A 109 -7.27 -14.68 -18.84
CA PRO A 109 -6.05 -15.44 -19.11
C PRO A 109 -4.77 -14.85 -18.49
N VAL A 110 -4.67 -13.51 -18.44
CA VAL A 110 -3.51 -12.82 -17.84
C VAL A 110 -3.58 -12.91 -16.32
N VAL A 111 -4.78 -12.75 -15.75
CA VAL A 111 -4.98 -12.87 -14.29
C VAL A 111 -4.63 -14.27 -13.82
N LEU A 112 -5.08 -15.32 -14.51
CA LEU A 112 -4.80 -16.72 -14.16
C LEU A 112 -3.29 -17.01 -14.10
N LYS A 113 -2.52 -16.45 -15.04
CA LYS A 113 -1.06 -16.62 -15.07
C LYS A 113 -0.33 -15.97 -13.88
N TYR A 114 -0.90 -14.90 -13.31
CA TYR A 114 -0.30 -14.14 -12.22
C TYR A 114 -1.13 -14.18 -10.94
N GLU A 115 -1.99 -15.18 -10.80
CA GLU A 115 -2.90 -15.30 -9.67
C GLU A 115 -2.15 -15.43 -8.34
N ASP A 116 -1.00 -16.09 -8.33
CA ASP A 116 -0.13 -16.18 -7.15
C ASP A 116 0.23 -14.80 -6.57
N TRP A 117 0.52 -13.81 -7.43
CA TRP A 117 0.81 -12.45 -6.99
C TRP A 117 -0.39 -11.77 -6.33
N LEU A 118 -1.60 -12.08 -6.81
CA LEU A 118 -2.85 -11.57 -6.23
C LEU A 118 -3.20 -12.29 -4.92
N LEU A 119 -2.92 -13.59 -4.82
CA LEU A 119 -3.19 -14.39 -3.63
C LEU A 119 -2.32 -13.98 -2.44
N ARG A 120 -1.07 -13.57 -2.71
CA ARG A 120 -0.15 -12.99 -1.71
C ARG A 120 -0.71 -11.78 -0.96
N LEU A 121 -1.64 -11.02 -1.56
CA LEU A 121 -2.28 -9.90 -0.89
C LEU A 121 -3.24 -10.36 0.23
N CYS A 122 -3.75 -11.59 0.16
CA CYS A 122 -4.74 -12.14 1.10
C CYS A 122 -4.14 -13.00 2.20
N SER A 123 -2.93 -13.57 2.00
CA SER A 123 -2.17 -14.31 3.03
C SER A 123 -1.59 -13.36 4.07
#